data_AF-A0A9D8B5C6-F1
#
_entry.id   AF-A0A9D8B5C6-F1
#
_cell.length_a   1.000
_cell.length_b   1.000
_cell.length_c   1.000
_cell.angle_alpha   90.00
_cell.angle_beta   90.00
_cell.angle_gamma   90.00
#
_symmetry.space_group_name_H-M   'P 1'
#
loop_
_entity.id
_entity.type
_entity.pdbx_description
1 polymer ?
#
loop_
_entity_poly.entity_id
_entity_poly.type
_entity_poly.pdbx_seq_one_letter_code
_entity_poly.pdbx_strand_id
1 'polypeptide(L)'
;MRTKHRKSTRGDGTLNIELRPRADESLGVYIRRIRLVRGMGLTAVADATPKIPESRHVSYSYLSQIELGRALRPSRERLLSIAEALGLPPEWLLEKAGFAAGVETTLDDDSVPSPLVQQIALRAGKLDRTDQEAFLQMIDSIVRLRHARRDAGARGAKS
;
A
#
# COMPACT_ATOMS: atom_id res chain seq x y z
N MET A 1 -29.97 21.87 41.78
CA MET A 1 -29.32 21.96 40.45
C MET A 1 -27.94 22.57 40.62
N ARG A 2 -26.87 21.84 40.25
CA ARG A 2 -25.47 22.30 40.37
C ARG A 2 -24.69 21.75 39.19
N THR A 3 -24.52 22.57 38.15
CA THR A 3 -23.72 22.26 36.97
C THR A 3 -22.24 22.36 37.35
N LYS A 4 -21.50 21.25 37.23
CA LYS A 4 -20.04 21.27 37.33
C LYS A 4 -19.46 21.19 35.92
N HIS A 5 -18.96 22.33 35.45
CA HIS A 5 -18.00 22.39 34.35
C HIS A 5 -16.83 21.46 34.63
N ARG A 6 -16.58 20.49 33.74
CA ARG A 6 -15.28 19.83 33.64
C ARG A 6 -14.54 20.37 32.42
N LYS A 7 -13.52 21.14 32.76
CA LYS A 7 -12.41 21.66 31.97
C LYS A 7 -12.02 20.76 30.79
N SER A 8 -12.07 21.36 29.60
CA SER A 8 -11.40 20.92 28.38
C SER A 8 -9.89 20.74 28.64
N THR A 9 -9.38 19.53 28.42
CA THR A 9 -7.95 19.23 28.43
C THR A 9 -7.34 19.61 27.09
N ARG A 10 -6.59 20.72 27.10
CA ARG A 10 -5.50 21.01 26.16
C ARG A 10 -4.48 19.88 26.23
N GLY A 11 -4.42 19.01 25.22
CA GLY A 11 -3.42 17.94 25.11
C GLY A 11 -3.12 17.48 23.68
N ASP A 12 -3.68 18.13 22.67
CA ASP A 12 -3.74 17.59 21.30
C ASP A 12 -2.52 17.92 20.42
N GLY A 13 -1.64 18.83 20.86
CA GLY A 13 -0.50 19.29 20.05
C GLY A 13 0.73 18.38 20.09
N THR A 14 1.05 17.80 21.25
CA THR A 14 2.33 17.11 21.48
C THR A 14 2.35 15.69 20.89
N LEU A 15 1.21 14.98 20.96
CA LEU A 15 1.05 13.65 20.37
C LEU A 15 1.26 13.68 18.85
N ASN A 16 0.91 14.79 18.20
CA ASN A 16 1.07 14.96 16.76
C ASN A 16 2.55 15.02 16.34
N ILE A 17 3.45 15.53 17.19
CA ILE A 17 4.89 15.61 16.89
C ILE A 17 5.54 14.23 17.03
N GLU A 18 5.19 13.48 18.08
CA GLU A 18 5.78 12.16 18.33
C GLU A 18 5.35 11.14 17.28
N LEU A 19 4.14 11.26 16.74
CA LEU A 19 3.61 10.30 15.77
C LEU A 19 4.05 10.57 14.33
N ARG A 20 4.62 11.74 14.03
CA ARG A 20 5.04 12.07 12.66
C ARG A 20 6.19 11.18 12.17
N PRO A 21 6.23 10.85 10.86
CA PRO A 21 7.38 10.19 10.26
C PRO A 21 8.63 11.06 10.35
N ARG A 22 9.77 10.45 10.70
CA ARG A 22 11.09 11.11 10.69
C ARG A 22 11.77 10.88 9.34
N ALA A 23 12.59 11.83 8.89
CA ALA A 23 13.21 11.74 7.57
C ALA A 23 14.20 10.57 7.44
N ASP A 24 14.89 10.23 8.53
CA ASP A 24 15.99 9.27 8.64
C ASP A 24 15.55 7.83 8.94
N GLU A 25 14.28 7.60 9.28
CA GLU A 25 13.77 6.26 9.56
C GLU A 25 13.15 5.58 8.33
N SER A 26 13.37 4.27 8.22
CA SER A 26 12.69 3.43 7.23
C SER A 26 11.24 3.19 7.62
N LEU A 27 10.41 2.76 6.65
CA LEU A 27 9.01 2.41 6.87
C LEU A 27 8.82 1.41 8.03
N GLY A 28 9.65 0.37 8.08
CA GLY A 28 9.59 -0.65 9.13
C GLY A 28 9.92 -0.11 10.52
N VAL A 29 10.96 0.72 10.62
CA VAL A 29 11.35 1.39 11.88
C VAL A 29 10.24 2.33 12.35
N TYR A 30 9.64 3.07 11.43
CA TYR A 30 8.52 3.96 11.71
C TYR A 30 7.30 3.21 12.27
N ILE A 31 6.83 2.18 11.56
CA ILE A 31 5.69 1.34 12.00
C ILE A 31 5.94 0.75 13.39
N ARG A 32 7.14 0.19 13.60
CA ARG A 32 7.54 -0.38 14.90
C ARG A 32 7.50 0.66 16.01
N ARG A 33 8.05 1.85 15.76
CA ARG A 33 8.09 2.94 16.73
C ARG A 33 6.68 3.35 17.15
N ILE A 34 5.79 3.59 16.18
CA ILE A 34 4.40 3.98 16.46
C ILE A 34 3.66 2.89 17.23
N ARG A 35 3.81 1.63 16.81
CA ARG A 35 3.22 0.49 17.50
C ARG A 35 3.62 0.46 18.98
N LEU A 36 4.91 0.68 19.28
CA LEU A 36 5.43 0.68 20.66
C LEU A 36 4.94 1.89 21.46
N VAL A 37 4.88 3.09 20.86
CA VAL A 37 4.31 4.29 21.51
C VAL A 37 2.85 4.07 21.89
N ARG A 38 2.10 3.31 21.09
CA ARG A 38 0.70 2.93 21.40
C ARG A 38 0.56 1.72 22.32
N GLY A 39 1.66 1.13 22.79
CA GLY A 39 1.64 -0.05 23.65
C GLY A 39 1.08 -1.30 22.97
N MET A 40 1.09 -1.36 21.64
CA MET A 40 0.52 -2.47 20.88
C MET A 40 1.59 -3.55 20.58
N GLY A 41 1.22 -4.82 20.74
CA GLY A 41 2.01 -5.94 20.24
C GLY A 41 1.82 -6.12 18.72
N LEU A 42 2.72 -6.86 18.07
CA LEU A 42 2.56 -7.24 16.65
C LEU A 42 1.22 -7.94 16.40
N THR A 43 0.83 -8.87 17.29
CA THR A 43 -0.45 -9.60 17.21
C THR A 43 -1.64 -8.65 17.29
N ALA A 44 -1.60 -7.70 18.22
CA ALA A 44 -2.69 -6.73 18.39
C ALA A 44 -2.88 -5.85 17.13
N VAL A 45 -1.80 -5.46 16.46
CA VAL A 45 -1.88 -4.70 15.20
C VAL A 45 -2.41 -5.57 14.06
N ALA A 46 -1.91 -6.81 13.93
CA ALA A 46 -2.38 -7.73 12.90
C ALA A 46 -3.88 -8.04 13.04
N ASP A 47 -4.34 -8.32 14.26
CA ASP A 47 -5.75 -8.60 14.58
C ASP A 47 -6.67 -7.39 14.35
N ALA A 48 -6.12 -6.17 14.47
CA ALA A 48 -6.83 -4.93 14.17
C ALA A 48 -6.95 -4.64 12.66
N THR A 49 -6.26 -5.39 11.79
CA THR A 49 -6.44 -5.27 10.33
C THR A 49 -7.63 -6.09 9.84
N PRO A 50 -8.35 -5.61 8.81
CA PRO A 50 -9.48 -6.35 8.24
C PRO A 50 -9.00 -7.64 7.57
N LYS A 51 -9.70 -8.75 7.84
CA LYS A 51 -9.40 -10.07 7.22
C LYS A 51 -9.87 -10.18 5.77
N ILE A 52 -10.86 -9.37 5.39
CA ILE A 52 -11.48 -9.36 4.06
C ILE A 52 -11.61 -7.90 3.60
N PRO A 53 -11.22 -7.56 2.35
CA PRO A 53 -10.60 -8.43 1.35
C PRO A 53 -9.16 -8.82 1.74
N GLU A 54 -8.66 -9.95 1.22
CA GLU A 54 -7.30 -10.45 1.53
C GLU A 54 -6.19 -9.44 1.21
N SER A 55 -6.41 -8.56 0.22
CA SER A 55 -5.50 -7.47 -0.14
C SER A 55 -5.28 -6.47 0.99
N ARG A 56 -6.20 -6.40 1.97
CA ARG A 56 -6.12 -5.52 3.14
C ARG A 56 -5.68 -6.24 4.41
N HIS A 57 -5.61 -7.57 4.39
CA HIS A 57 -5.20 -8.36 5.54
C HIS A 57 -3.67 -8.33 5.72
N VAL A 58 -3.25 -8.13 6.97
CA VAL A 58 -1.84 -8.06 7.36
C VAL A 58 -1.59 -9.06 8.47
N SER A 59 -0.95 -10.18 8.13
CA SER A 59 -0.61 -11.20 9.11
C SER A 59 0.51 -10.74 10.05
N TYR A 60 0.59 -11.36 11.23
CA TYR A 60 1.68 -11.14 12.19
C TYR A 60 3.07 -11.30 11.55
N SER A 61 3.26 -12.36 10.77
CA SER A 61 4.56 -12.66 10.14
C SER A 61 4.93 -11.62 9.10
N TYR A 62 3.95 -11.17 8.31
CA TYR A 62 4.15 -10.12 7.32
C TYR A 62 4.48 -8.78 7.97
N LEU A 63 3.74 -8.37 9.01
CA LEU A 63 4.03 -7.15 9.77
C LEU A 63 5.44 -7.19 10.39
N SER A 64 5.85 -8.34 10.94
CA SER A 64 7.22 -8.56 11.45
C SER A 64 8.27 -8.40 10.35
N GLN A 65 8.03 -8.95 9.15
CA GLN A 65 8.93 -8.76 8.00
C GLN A 65 9.03 -7.29 7.57
N ILE A 66 7.93 -6.52 7.64
CA ILE A 66 7.95 -5.07 7.38
C ILE A 66 8.82 -4.36 8.42
N GLU A 67 8.59 -4.61 9.72
CA GLU A 67 9.35 -3.96 10.81
C GLU A 67 10.85 -4.27 10.76
N LEU A 68 11.22 -5.45 10.25
CA LEU A 68 12.60 -5.88 10.05
C LEU A 68 13.22 -5.41 8.71
N GLY A 69 12.46 -4.72 7.87
CA GLY A 69 12.91 -4.28 6.54
C GLY A 69 13.16 -5.42 5.56
N ARG A 70 12.55 -6.60 5.79
CA ARG A 70 12.68 -7.79 4.94
C ARG A 70 11.59 -7.89 3.87
N ALA A 71 10.47 -7.19 4.05
CA ALA A 71 9.42 -7.12 3.05
C ALA A 71 9.78 -6.10 1.95
N LEU A 72 9.76 -6.53 0.68
CA LEU A 72 10.29 -5.74 -0.44
C LEU A 72 9.50 -4.46 -0.70
N ARG A 73 8.17 -4.47 -0.53
CA ARG A 73 7.29 -3.30 -0.57
C ARG A 73 5.85 -3.68 -0.18
N PRO A 74 5.28 -3.14 0.90
CA PRO A 74 3.87 -3.37 1.21
C PRO A 74 2.94 -2.74 0.17
N SER A 75 1.84 -3.42 -0.15
CA SER A 75 0.81 -2.86 -1.04
C SER A 75 0.15 -1.63 -0.41
N ARG A 76 -0.44 -0.78 -1.26
CA ARG A 76 -1.16 0.42 -0.83
C ARG A 76 -2.27 0.04 0.16
N GLU A 77 -3.05 -0.98 -0.17
CA GLU A 77 -4.18 -1.51 0.60
C GLU A 77 -3.76 -1.96 2.00
N ARG A 78 -2.62 -2.67 2.11
CA ARG A 78 -2.07 -3.09 3.41
C ARG A 78 -1.55 -1.90 4.20
N LEU A 79 -0.94 -0.91 3.56
CA LEU A 79 -0.51 0.32 4.25
C LEU A 79 -1.69 1.10 4.80
N LEU A 80 -2.80 1.18 4.05
CA LEU A 80 -4.05 1.77 4.54
C LEU A 80 -4.57 1.02 5.76
N SER A 81 -4.58 -0.32 5.73
CA SER A 81 -4.99 -1.13 6.88
C SER A 81 -4.09 -0.96 8.10
N ILE A 82 -2.76 -0.86 7.90
CA ILE A 82 -1.82 -0.62 8.99
C ILE A 82 -2.02 0.79 9.56
N ALA A 83 -2.24 1.79 8.72
CA ALA A 83 -2.53 3.15 9.16
C ALA A 83 -3.81 3.19 10.01
N GLU A 84 -4.87 2.53 9.54
CA GLU A 84 -6.14 2.42 10.26
C GLU A 84 -5.97 1.72 11.62
N ALA A 85 -5.32 0.55 11.64
CA ALA A 85 -5.04 -0.19 12.86
C ALA A 85 -4.18 0.59 13.88
N LEU A 86 -3.22 1.38 13.38
CA LEU A 86 -2.38 2.26 14.19
C LEU A 86 -2.99 3.66 14.37
N GLY A 87 -4.22 3.92 13.93
CA GLY A 87 -4.89 5.22 13.97
C GLY A 87 -4.02 6.39 13.50
N LEU A 88 -3.30 6.20 12.39
CA LEU A 88 -2.44 7.20 11.75
C LEU A 88 -3.12 7.77 10.50
N PRO A 89 -2.75 9.00 10.10
CA PRO A 89 -3.06 9.50 8.77
C PRO A 89 -2.42 8.59 7.69
N PRO A 90 -3.19 8.06 6.72
CA PRO A 90 -2.68 7.10 5.74
C PRO A 90 -1.52 7.63 4.89
N GLU A 91 -1.54 8.92 4.57
CA GLU A 91 -0.51 9.62 3.80
C GLU A 91 0.88 9.43 4.40
N TRP A 92 1.01 9.34 5.72
CA TRP A 92 2.30 9.19 6.39
C TRP A 92 2.97 7.85 6.08
N LEU A 93 2.20 6.76 6.00
CA LEU A 93 2.74 5.45 5.61
C LEU A 93 2.94 5.34 4.11
N LEU A 94 2.02 5.93 3.32
CA LEU A 94 2.10 5.93 1.87
C LEU A 94 3.35 6.68 1.37
N GLU A 95 3.58 7.89 1.87
CA GLU A 95 4.78 8.67 1.55
C GLU A 95 6.06 7.95 1.96
N LYS A 96 6.08 7.33 3.16
CA LYS A 96 7.23 6.55 3.62
C LYS A 96 7.49 5.28 2.81
N ALA A 97 6.46 4.70 2.21
CA ALA A 97 6.60 3.59 1.27
C ALA A 97 6.92 4.06 -0.16
N GLY A 98 6.93 5.36 -0.43
CA GLY A 98 7.22 5.95 -1.73
C GLY A 98 6.01 6.03 -2.67
N PHE A 99 4.79 5.92 -2.16
CA PHE A 99 3.58 6.23 -2.92
C PHE A 99 3.41 7.75 -2.93
N ALA A 100 3.85 8.40 -4.01
CA ALA A 100 3.67 9.83 -4.19
C ALA A 100 2.18 10.18 -4.29
N ALA A 101 1.78 11.30 -3.67
CA ALA A 101 0.46 11.89 -3.85
C ALA A 101 0.28 12.29 -5.32
N GLY A 102 -0.43 11.47 -6.10
CA GLY A 102 -0.81 11.81 -7.49
C GLY A 102 -0.56 10.74 -8.55
N VAL A 103 -0.04 9.56 -8.21
CA VAL A 103 0.04 8.45 -9.18
C VAL A 103 -0.82 7.29 -8.70
N GLU A 104 -2.04 7.22 -9.22
CA GLU A 104 -2.85 5.99 -9.24
C GLU A 104 -2.17 4.97 -10.17
N THR A 105 -1.00 4.47 -9.77
CA THR A 105 -0.48 3.25 -10.36
C THR A 105 -1.28 2.12 -9.72
N THR A 106 -2.36 1.71 -10.40
CA THR A 106 -2.98 0.40 -10.24
C THR A 106 -1.96 -0.65 -10.68
N LEU A 107 -0.93 -0.86 -9.86
CA LEU A 107 -0.13 -2.07 -9.87
C LEU A 107 -0.61 -2.86 -8.66
N ASP A 108 -1.78 -3.48 -8.82
CA ASP A 108 -2.06 -4.70 -8.08
C ASP A 108 -0.89 -5.65 -8.35
N ASP A 109 -0.01 -5.90 -7.39
CA ASP A 109 0.70 -7.18 -7.40
C ASP A 109 1.37 -7.53 -6.07
N ASP A 110 0.74 -8.46 -5.36
CA ASP A 110 1.41 -9.37 -4.43
C ASP A 110 2.26 -10.42 -5.18
N SER A 111 2.38 -10.36 -6.51
CA SER A 111 3.27 -11.24 -7.24
C SER A 111 4.69 -10.68 -7.27
N VAL A 112 5.65 -11.53 -6.91
CA VAL A 112 6.96 -11.50 -7.54
C VAL A 112 6.71 -11.33 -9.05
N PRO A 113 7.23 -10.28 -9.71
CA PRO A 113 7.00 -10.10 -11.14
C PRO A 113 7.37 -11.41 -11.81
N SER A 114 6.41 -12.02 -12.53
CA SER A 114 6.60 -13.30 -13.19
C SER A 114 7.96 -13.31 -13.89
N PRO A 115 8.71 -14.43 -13.92
CA PRO A 115 9.99 -14.49 -14.62
C PRO A 115 9.94 -13.92 -16.04
N LEU A 116 8.77 -14.00 -16.68
CA LEU A 116 8.50 -13.38 -17.97
C LEU A 116 8.46 -11.84 -17.93
N VAL A 117 7.80 -11.24 -16.94
CA VAL A 117 7.74 -9.78 -16.74
C VAL A 117 9.14 -9.22 -16.50
N GLN A 118 9.96 -9.92 -15.71
CA GLN A 118 11.36 -9.55 -15.49
C GLN A 118 12.17 -9.61 -16.79
N GLN A 119 12.00 -10.67 -17.59
CA GLN A 119 12.65 -10.78 -18.91
C GLN A 119 12.21 -9.68 -19.87
N ILE A 120 10.92 -9.32 -19.86
CA ILE A 120 10.39 -8.22 -20.68
C ILE A 120 11.03 -6.90 -20.26
N ALA A 121 11.09 -6.60 -18.97
CA ALA A 121 11.71 -5.37 -18.45
C ALA A 121 13.21 -5.29 -18.83
N LEU A 122 13.95 -6.40 -18.69
CA LEU A 122 15.35 -6.48 -19.09
C LEU A 122 15.57 -6.27 -20.59
N ARG A 123 14.65 -6.72 -21.44
CA ARG A 123 14.74 -6.51 -22.89
C ARG A 123 14.32 -5.11 -23.28
N ALA A 124 13.23 -4.60 -22.72
CA ALA A 124 12.74 -3.25 -22.98
C ALA A 124 13.77 -2.18 -22.58
N GLY A 125 14.50 -2.37 -21.47
CA GLY A 125 15.57 -1.46 -21.05
C GLY A 125 16.78 -1.39 -21.99
N LYS A 126 16.88 -2.29 -22.98
CA LYS A 126 17.92 -2.26 -24.02
C LYS A 126 17.47 -1.54 -25.30
N LEU A 127 16.18 -1.25 -25.41
CA LEU A 127 15.60 -0.53 -26.54
C LEU A 127 15.82 0.97 -26.36
N ASP A 128 15.86 1.72 -27.45
CA ASP A 128 15.84 3.17 -27.38
C ASP A 128 14.44 3.69 -27.01
N ARG A 129 14.31 5.00 -26.79
CA ARG A 129 13.06 5.60 -26.34
C ARG A 129 11.91 5.42 -27.35
N THR A 130 12.20 5.53 -28.64
CA THR A 130 11.18 5.40 -29.68
C THR A 130 10.67 3.97 -29.78
N ASP A 131 11.58 3.00 -29.69
CA ASP A 131 11.25 1.58 -29.67
C ASP A 131 10.52 1.16 -28.38
N GLN A 132 10.88 1.75 -27.24
CA GLN A 132 10.15 1.56 -25.98
C GLN A 132 8.71 2.07 -26.09
N GLU A 133 8.50 3.25 -26.67
CA GLU A 133 7.16 3.83 -26.88
C GLU A 133 6.31 2.95 -27.82
N ALA A 134 6.90 2.47 -28.92
CA ALA A 134 6.23 1.53 -29.83
C ALA A 134 5.87 0.20 -29.14
N PHE A 135 6.77 -0.32 -28.30
CA PHE A 135 6.53 -1.53 -27.51
C PHE A 135 5.35 -1.36 -26.53
N LEU A 136 5.26 -0.22 -25.86
CA LEU A 136 4.13 0.08 -24.97
C LEU A 136 2.80 0.17 -25.73
N GLN A 137 2.78 0.83 -26.90
CA GLN A 137 1.60 0.89 -27.76
C GLN A 137 1.13 -0.49 -28.24
N MET A 138 2.08 -1.40 -28.50
CA MET A 138 1.76 -2.80 -28.84
C MET A 138 1.08 -3.51 -27.66
N ILE A 139 1.59 -3.36 -26.44
CA ILE A 139 0.99 -3.96 -25.24
C ILE A 139 -0.45 -3.44 -25.06
N ASP A 140 -0.65 -2.13 -25.16
CA ASP A 140 -1.96 -1.50 -25.01
C ASP A 140 -2.96 -2.03 -26.05
N SER A 141 -2.51 -2.23 -27.29
CA SER A 141 -3.33 -2.80 -28.36
C SER A 141 -3.77 -4.23 -28.05
N ILE A 142 -2.87 -5.07 -27.51
CA ILE A 142 -3.18 -6.45 -27.11
C ILE A 142 -4.17 -6.47 -25.96
N VAL A 143 -3.99 -5.61 -24.95
CA VAL A 143 -4.89 -5.51 -23.81
C VAL A 143 -6.29 -5.10 -24.28
N ARG A 144 -6.39 -4.03 -25.09
CA ARG A 144 -7.66 -3.57 -25.67
C ARG A 144 -8.35 -4.66 -26.49
N LEU A 145 -7.62 -5.40 -27.32
CA LEU A 145 -8.17 -6.50 -28.11
C LEU A 145 -8.74 -7.63 -27.23
N ARG A 146 -8.07 -7.97 -26.13
CA ARG A 146 -8.56 -8.98 -25.18
C ARG A 146 -9.83 -8.52 -24.47
N HIS A 147 -9.92 -7.26 -24.07
CA HIS A 147 -11.14 -6.71 -23.47
C HIS A 147 -12.31 -6.74 -24.46
N ALA A 148 -12.12 -6.27 -25.70
CA ALA A 148 -13.16 -6.31 -26.73
C ALA A 148 -13.67 -7.74 -27.02
N ARG A 149 -12.79 -8.75 -27.05
CA ARG A 149 -13.19 -10.15 -27.24
C ARG A 149 -14.00 -10.71 -26.06
N ARG A 150 -13.65 -10.34 -24.83
CA ARG A 150 -14.41 -10.74 -23.63
C ARG A 150 -15.81 -10.14 -23.65
N ASP A 151 -15.93 -8.87 -24.01
CA ASP A 151 -17.21 -8.16 -24.06
C ASP A 151 -18.12 -8.66 -25.18
N ALA A 152 -17.55 -9.07 -26.33
CA ALA A 152 -18.29 -9.68 -27.43
C ALA A 152 -18.80 -11.10 -27.07
N GLY A 153 -17.99 -11.91 -26.38
CA GLY A 153 -18.39 -13.24 -25.90
C GLY A 153 -19.53 -13.20 -24.88
N ALA A 154 -19.56 -12.18 -24.02
CA ALA A 154 -20.62 -11.99 -23.03
C ALA A 154 -21.98 -11.61 -23.64
N ARG A 155 -21.99 -11.02 -24.84
CA ARG A 155 -23.23 -10.63 -25.56
C ARG A 155 -23.79 -11.74 -26.44
N GLY A 156 -22.96 -12.66 -26.94
CA GLY A 156 -23.39 -13.81 -27.75
C GLY A 156 -24.06 -14.95 -26.97
N ALA A 157 -23.86 -15.02 -25.65
CA ALA A 157 -24.44 -16.07 -24.80
C ALA A 157 -25.87 -15.77 -24.29
N LYS A 158 -26.49 -14.68 -24.76
CA LYS A 158 -27.85 -14.26 -24.36
C LYS A 158 -28.87 -14.27 -25.50
N SER A 159 -28.56 -14.89 -26.63
CA SER A 159 -29.47 -15.05 -27.78
C SER A 159 -29.78 -16.52 -28.03
#